data_AF-A0A7J9YFP3-F1
#
_entry.id   AF-A0A7J9YFP3-F1
#
_cell.length_a   1.000
_cell.length_b   1.000
_cell.length_c   1.000
_cell.angle_alpha   90.00
_cell.angle_beta   90.00
_cell.angle_gamma   90.00
#
_symmetry.space_group_name_H-M   'P 1'
#
loop_
_entity.id
_entity.type
_entity.pdbx_description
1 polymer ?
#
loop_
_entity_poly.entity_id
_entity_poly.type
_entity_poly.pdbx_seq_one_letter_code
_entity_poly.pdbx_strand_id
1 'polypeptide(L)'
;MGRCHGDRGAVTVEAAIGMVALVAVLAMALAGFAAVIDQLRCTDAAREVARLAARGERERAGEVVSRIAPPGARWELRTEAGGITAVVHAGPVRGLLPGIRLRAEAFAIPEPGVASAGTRRDRGAPDERRGVP
;
A
#
# COMPACT_ATOMS: atom_id res chain seq x y z
N MET A 1 13.28 -4.92 -62.10
CA MET A 1 14.20 -4.30 -61.11
C MET A 1 13.36 -3.64 -60.02
N GLY A 2 12.98 -4.41 -59.00
CA GLY A 2 12.26 -3.89 -57.82
C GLY A 2 13.25 -3.26 -56.85
N ARG A 3 13.07 -1.97 -56.57
CA ARG A 3 13.93 -1.21 -55.65
C ARG A 3 13.47 -1.42 -54.20
N CYS A 4 14.44 -1.69 -53.33
CA CYS A 4 14.31 -1.96 -51.90
C CYS A 4 13.76 -0.75 -51.13
N HIS A 5 12.43 -0.58 -51.15
CA HIS A 5 11.71 0.34 -50.25
C HIS A 5 11.49 -0.26 -48.85
N GLY A 6 11.93 -1.51 -48.61
CA GLY A 6 11.72 -2.26 -47.36
C GLY A 6 12.67 -1.89 -46.22
N ASP A 7 13.97 -1.70 -46.49
CA ASP A 7 14.97 -1.53 -45.42
C ASP A 7 14.80 -0.23 -44.62
N ARG A 8 14.43 0.86 -45.29
CA ARG A 8 14.28 2.18 -44.63
C ARG A 8 13.03 2.24 -43.73
N GLY A 9 11.97 1.51 -44.11
CA GLY A 9 10.77 1.33 -43.29
C GLY A 9 11.03 0.37 -42.13
N ALA A 10 11.74 -0.73 -42.38
CA ALA A 10 12.07 -1.74 -41.38
C ALA A 10 12.85 -1.17 -40.19
N VAL A 11 13.91 -0.37 -40.43
CA VAL A 11 14.70 0.24 -39.34
C VAL A 11 13.89 1.23 -38.49
N THR A 12 12.91 1.92 -39.10
CA THR A 12 12.04 2.87 -38.40
C THR A 12 10.99 2.13 -37.57
N VAL A 13 10.45 1.03 -38.10
CA VAL A 13 9.53 0.15 -37.37
C VAL A 13 10.23 -0.49 -36.19
N GLU A 14 11.46 -0.96 -36.37
CA GLU A 14 12.27 -1.53 -35.29
C GLU A 14 12.56 -0.51 -34.18
N ALA A 15 12.95 0.71 -34.55
CA ALA A 15 13.14 1.80 -33.59
C ALA A 15 11.83 2.16 -32.86
N ALA A 16 10.70 2.20 -33.57
CA ALA A 16 9.40 2.47 -32.96
C ALA A 16 9.00 1.39 -31.95
N ILE A 17 9.16 0.11 -32.32
CA ILE A 17 8.89 -1.02 -31.41
C ILE A 17 9.83 -0.96 -30.20
N GLY A 18 11.12 -0.66 -30.41
CA GLY A 18 12.09 -0.49 -29.33
C GLY A 18 11.70 0.62 -28.36
N MET A 19 11.27 1.78 -28.87
CA MET A 19 10.79 2.90 -28.03
C MET A 19 9.52 2.52 -27.27
N VAL A 20 8.54 1.88 -27.93
CA VAL A 20 7.30 1.43 -27.28
C VAL A 20 7.60 0.43 -26.16
N ALA A 21 8.50 -0.53 -26.42
CA ALA A 21 8.92 -1.51 -25.42
C ALA A 21 9.62 -0.84 -24.23
N LEU A 22 10.53 0.12 -24.49
CA LEU A 22 11.23 0.86 -23.44
C LEU A 22 10.25 1.66 -22.56
N VAL A 23 9.30 2.37 -23.18
CA VAL A 23 8.26 3.12 -22.46
C VAL A 23 7.38 2.18 -21.63
N ALA A 24 6.99 1.02 -22.18
CA ALA A 24 6.21 0.03 -21.45
C ALA A 24 6.96 -0.52 -20.22
N VAL A 25 8.25 -0.85 -20.37
CA VAL A 25 9.09 -1.31 -19.26
C VAL A 25 9.25 -0.22 -18.20
N LEU A 26 9.49 1.02 -18.59
CA LEU A 26 9.59 2.15 -17.67
C LEU A 26 8.28 2.36 -16.90
N ALA A 27 7.14 2.34 -17.59
CA ALA A 27 5.83 2.45 -16.96
C ALA A 27 5.59 1.33 -15.94
N MET A 28 5.96 0.10 -16.28
CA MET A 28 5.86 -1.05 -15.37
C MET A 28 6.80 -0.91 -14.16
N ALA A 29 8.02 -0.41 -14.36
CA ALA A 29 8.96 -0.16 -13.27
C ALA A 29 8.43 0.90 -12.29
N LEU A 30 7.92 2.03 -12.80
CA LEU A 30 7.32 3.09 -12.00
C LEU A 30 6.08 2.59 -11.23
N ALA A 31 5.25 1.75 -11.87
CA ALA A 31 4.12 1.11 -11.22
C ALA A 31 4.56 0.21 -10.05
N GLY A 32 5.63 -0.58 -10.25
CA GLY A 32 6.26 -1.39 -9.21
C GLY A 32 6.80 -0.55 -8.05
N PHE A 33 7.52 0.54 -8.33
CA PHE A 33 8.02 1.44 -7.29
C PHE A 33 6.88 2.09 -6.49
N ALA A 34 5.79 2.51 -7.14
CA ALA A 34 4.62 3.03 -6.46
C ALA A 34 4.00 1.99 -5.50
N ALA A 35 3.91 0.72 -5.94
CA ALA A 35 3.42 -0.36 -5.09
C ALA A 35 4.33 -0.61 -3.87
N VAL A 36 5.65 -0.52 -4.04
CA VAL A 36 6.62 -0.63 -2.94
C VAL A 36 6.44 0.51 -1.94
N ILE A 37 6.29 1.75 -2.41
CA ILE A 37 6.05 2.92 -1.55
C ILE A 37 4.77 2.73 -0.72
N ASP A 38 3.69 2.26 -1.33
CA ASP A 38 2.43 2.00 -0.62
C ASP A 38 2.57 0.87 0.41
N GLN A 39 3.39 -0.15 0.13
CA GLN A 39 3.69 -1.22 1.08
C GLN A 39 4.49 -0.70 2.28
N LEU A 40 5.47 0.19 2.06
CA LEU A 40 6.18 0.87 3.15
C LEU A 40 5.23 1.71 3.99
N ARG A 41 4.36 2.51 3.36
CA ARG A 41 3.33 3.31 4.04
C ARG A 41 2.38 2.44 4.88
N CYS A 42 1.97 1.27 4.39
CA CYS A 42 1.19 0.32 5.18
C CYS A 42 1.97 -0.19 6.39
N THR A 43 3.26 -0.48 6.22
CA THR A 43 4.14 -0.97 7.29
C THR A 43 4.35 0.08 8.38
N ASP A 44 4.59 1.33 7.98
CA ASP A 44 4.76 2.45 8.91
C ASP A 44 3.46 2.75 9.65
N ALA A 45 2.31 2.73 8.95
CA ALA A 45 1.01 2.88 9.57
C ALA A 45 0.73 1.76 10.59
N ALA A 46 1.00 0.49 10.25
CA ALA A 46 0.81 -0.62 11.17
C ALA A 46 1.68 -0.47 12.44
N ARG A 47 2.96 -0.10 12.27
CA ARG A 47 3.87 0.14 13.39
C ARG A 47 3.38 1.25 14.31
N GLU A 48 2.93 2.36 13.75
CA GLU A 48 2.48 3.50 14.54
C GLU A 48 1.16 3.20 15.27
N VAL A 49 0.22 2.52 14.61
CA VAL A 49 -1.02 2.06 15.25
C VAL A 49 -0.75 1.08 16.39
N ALA A 50 0.18 0.14 16.21
CA ALA A 50 0.57 -0.79 17.28
C ALA A 50 1.17 -0.04 18.48
N ARG A 51 2.02 0.97 18.23
CA ARG A 51 2.62 1.82 19.29
C ARG A 51 1.57 2.64 20.04
N LEU A 52 0.64 3.28 19.33
CA LEU A 52 -0.47 4.01 19.95
C LEU A 52 -1.33 3.09 20.80
N ALA A 53 -1.68 1.93 20.26
CA ALA A 53 -2.50 0.96 20.99
C ALA A 53 -1.78 0.41 22.24
N ALA A 54 -0.47 0.22 22.18
CA ALA A 54 0.35 -0.15 23.32
C ALA A 54 0.34 0.89 24.45
N ARG A 55 0.23 2.17 24.10
CA ARG A 55 0.05 3.31 25.03
C ARG A 55 -1.40 3.50 25.51
N GLY A 56 -2.33 2.70 25.01
CA GLY A 56 -3.75 2.87 25.28
C GLY A 56 -4.44 3.97 24.45
N GLU A 57 -3.75 4.61 23.51
CA GLU A 57 -4.26 5.70 22.66
C GLU A 57 -4.92 5.17 21.36
N ARG A 58 -5.78 4.15 21.47
CA ARG A 58 -6.38 3.46 20.30
C ARG A 58 -7.29 4.37 19.49
N GLU A 59 -7.89 5.38 20.12
CA GLU A 59 -8.80 6.34 19.52
C GLU A 59 -8.11 7.19 18.44
N ARG A 60 -6.79 7.36 18.54
CA ARG A 60 -5.96 8.11 17.57
C ARG A 60 -5.55 7.27 16.36
N ALA A 61 -5.75 5.95 16.39
CA ALA A 61 -5.34 5.06 15.31
C ALA A 61 -5.97 5.44 13.96
N GLY A 62 -7.25 5.82 13.96
CA GLY A 62 -7.95 6.25 12.73
C GLY A 62 -7.30 7.46 12.06
N GLU A 63 -6.96 8.49 12.85
CA GLU A 63 -6.29 9.71 12.35
C GLU A 63 -4.91 9.37 11.77
N VAL A 64 -4.11 8.58 12.49
CA VAL A 64 -2.76 8.20 12.04
C VAL A 64 -2.80 7.39 10.75
N VAL A 65 -3.70 6.41 10.65
CA VAL A 65 -3.84 5.62 9.41
C VAL A 65 -4.25 6.53 8.25
N SER A 66 -5.17 7.46 8.46
CA SER A 66 -5.58 8.40 7.40
C SER A 66 -4.45 9.30 6.91
N ARG A 67 -3.44 9.57 7.77
CA ARG A 67 -2.29 10.42 7.46
C ARG A 67 -1.16 9.65 6.77
N ILE A 68 -0.91 8.41 7.17
CA ILE A 68 0.26 7.62 6.73
C ILE A 68 -0.11 6.64 5.61
N ALA A 69 -1.22 5.91 5.77
CA ALA A 69 -1.56 4.81 4.88
C ALA A 69 -2.04 5.30 3.51
N PRO A 70 -1.96 4.45 2.47
CA PRO A 70 -2.52 4.76 1.17
C PRO A 70 -4.04 5.04 1.22
N PRO A 71 -4.57 5.83 0.28
CA PRO A 71 -6.01 6.06 0.19
C PRO A 71 -6.80 4.75 0.08
N GLY A 72 -7.95 4.67 0.75
CA GLY A 72 -8.77 3.46 0.77
C GLY A 72 -8.26 2.36 1.69
N ALA A 73 -7.21 2.60 2.48
CA ALA A 73 -6.71 1.63 3.43
C ALA A 73 -7.73 1.31 4.53
N ARG A 74 -7.72 0.05 4.96
CA ARG A 74 -8.48 -0.48 6.10
C ARG A 74 -7.51 -0.95 7.16
N TRP A 75 -7.90 -0.89 8.42
CA TRP A 75 -7.05 -1.34 9.50
C TRP A 75 -7.81 -2.12 10.56
N GLU A 76 -7.06 -2.95 11.28
CA GLU A 76 -7.53 -3.80 12.36
C GLU A 76 -6.50 -3.81 13.48
N LEU A 77 -6.98 -3.80 14.72
CA LEU A 77 -6.22 -4.00 15.94
C LEU A 77 -6.72 -5.27 16.61
N ARG A 78 -5.80 -6.16 16.97
CA ARG A 78 -6.06 -7.38 17.75
C ARG A 78 -5.27 -7.31 19.05
N THR A 79 -5.97 -7.32 20.17
CA THR A 79 -5.36 -7.42 21.51
C THR A 79 -5.49 -8.85 21.98
N GLU A 80 -4.38 -9.47 22.36
CA GLU A 80 -4.29 -10.86 22.86
C GLU A 80 -3.43 -10.89 24.13
N ALA A 81 -3.42 -12.02 24.85
CA ALA A 81 -2.73 -12.15 26.14
C ALA A 81 -1.21 -11.84 26.09
N GLY A 82 -0.60 -11.89 24.90
CA GLY A 82 0.81 -11.58 24.69
C GLY A 82 1.11 -10.16 24.20
N GLY A 83 0.12 -9.41 23.71
CA GLY A 83 0.31 -8.06 23.20
C GLY A 83 -0.72 -7.60 22.17
N ILE A 84 -0.37 -6.58 21.41
CA ILE A 84 -1.27 -5.93 20.46
C ILE A 84 -0.70 -6.02 19.05
N THR A 85 -1.52 -6.50 18.12
CA THR A 85 -1.18 -6.63 16.71
C THR A 85 -2.03 -5.68 15.88
N ALA A 86 -1.40 -4.79 15.13
CA ALA A 86 -2.05 -3.92 14.16
C ALA A 86 -1.86 -4.48 12.74
N VAL A 87 -2.93 -4.53 11.96
CA VAL A 87 -2.93 -4.96 10.56
C VAL A 87 -3.49 -3.83 9.70
N VAL A 88 -2.77 -3.46 8.65
CA VAL A 88 -3.22 -2.47 7.66
C VAL A 88 -3.28 -3.13 6.29
N HIS A 89 -4.38 -2.88 5.59
CA HIS A 89 -4.66 -3.37 4.25
C HIS A 89 -4.88 -2.21 3.30
N ALA A 90 -4.29 -2.24 2.12
CA ALA A 90 -4.57 -1.26 1.07
C ALA A 90 -4.88 -1.96 -0.26
N GLY A 91 -5.80 -1.34 -1.01
CA GLY A 91 -6.02 -1.64 -2.42
C GLY A 91 -4.90 -1.05 -3.28
N PRO A 92 -4.78 -1.49 -4.54
CA PRO A 92 -3.69 -1.08 -5.39
C PRO A 92 -3.78 0.40 -5.76
N VAL A 93 -2.61 1.00 -6.03
CA VAL A 93 -2.45 2.37 -6.53
C VAL A 93 -3.37 2.62 -7.72
N ARG A 94 -4.51 3.29 -7.52
CA ARG A 94 -5.39 3.85 -8.57
C ARG A 94 -5.65 2.91 -9.78
N GLY A 95 -5.81 1.60 -9.55
CA GLY A 95 -6.09 0.63 -10.61
C GLY A 95 -4.92 0.30 -11.55
N LEU A 96 -3.70 0.76 -11.24
CA LEU A 96 -2.51 0.55 -12.07
C LEU A 96 -2.01 -0.91 -12.03
N LEU A 97 -2.25 -1.61 -10.91
CA LEU A 97 -1.98 -3.04 -10.76
C LEU A 97 -3.25 -3.76 -10.25
N PRO A 98 -4.22 -4.04 -11.14
CA PRO A 98 -5.44 -4.73 -10.75
C PRO A 98 -5.10 -6.12 -10.15
N GLY A 99 -5.73 -6.44 -9.02
CA GLY A 99 -5.55 -7.72 -8.33
C GLY A 99 -4.47 -7.73 -7.22
N ILE A 100 -3.64 -6.69 -7.11
CA ILE A 100 -2.65 -6.61 -6.02
C ILE A 100 -3.31 -6.02 -4.76
N ARG A 101 -3.22 -6.75 -3.64
CA ARG A 101 -3.62 -6.26 -2.32
C ARG A 101 -2.41 -6.21 -1.40
N LEU A 102 -2.21 -5.06 -0.78
CA LEU A 102 -1.14 -4.83 0.17
C LEU A 102 -1.64 -5.16 1.58
N ARG A 103 -0.76 -5.79 2.37
CA ARG A 103 -1.01 -6.12 3.77
C ARG A 103 0.29 -5.90 4.54
N ALA A 104 0.19 -5.19 5.65
CA ALA A 104 1.27 -5.06 6.61
C ALA A 104 0.75 -5.33 8.03
N GLU A 105 1.63 -5.87 8.88
CA GLU A 105 1.30 -6.27 10.25
C GLU A 105 2.45 -5.86 11.17
N ALA A 106 2.10 -5.34 12.34
CA ALA A 106 3.07 -4.94 13.36
C ALA A 106 2.56 -5.30 14.76
N PHE A 107 3.48 -5.73 15.62
CA PHE A 107 3.20 -6.15 16.98
C PHE A 107 3.86 -5.20 17.98
N ALA A 108 3.18 -4.93 19.10
CA ALA A 108 3.69 -4.14 20.20
C ALA A 108 3.25 -4.71 21.55
N ILE A 109 4.13 -4.60 22.54
CA ILE A 109 3.83 -4.97 23.93
C ILE A 109 3.15 -3.75 24.60
N PRO A 110 1.99 -3.93 25.23
CA PRO A 110 1.29 -2.86 25.93
C PRO A 110 2.08 -2.34 27.13
N GLU A 111 1.95 -1.05 27.40
CA GLU A 111 2.50 -0.43 28.61
C GLU A 111 1.79 -0.98 29.87
N PRO A 112 2.47 -0.99 31.03
CA PRO A 112 1.87 -1.42 32.28
C PRO A 112 0.57 -0.65 32.56
N GLY A 113 -0.53 -1.39 32.83
CA GLY A 113 -1.86 -0.81 33.08
C GLY A 113 -2.79 -0.75 31.86
N VAL A 114 -2.28 -0.94 30.64
CA VAL A 114 -3.09 -0.99 29.41
C VAL A 114 -3.61 -2.41 29.11
N ALA A 115 -2.88 -3.43 29.56
CA ALA A 115 -3.21 -4.85 29.38
C ALA A 115 -4.02 -5.39 30.57
N SER A 116 -5.32 -5.09 30.62
CA SER A 116 -6.22 -5.64 31.64
C SER A 116 -7.53 -6.21 31.07
N ALA A 117 -7.69 -6.21 29.75
CA ALA A 117 -8.89 -6.73 29.09
C ALA A 117 -8.51 -7.81 28.08
N GLY A 118 -9.28 -8.91 28.05
CA GLY A 118 -9.09 -10.06 27.17
C GLY A 118 -9.14 -9.74 25.67
N THR A 119 -9.38 -10.76 24.84
CA THR A 119 -9.31 -10.62 23.38
C THR A 119 -10.23 -9.51 22.86
N ARG A 120 -9.64 -8.40 22.39
CA ARG A 120 -10.38 -7.22 21.87
C ARG A 120 -9.96 -6.92 20.44
N ARG A 121 -10.94 -6.67 19.57
CA ARG A 121 -10.72 -6.40 18.15
C ARG A 121 -11.34 -5.06 17.76
N ASP A 122 -10.50 -4.11 17.36
CA ASP A 122 -10.94 -2.80 16.86
C ASP A 122 -10.65 -2.72 15.36
N ARG A 123 -11.52 -2.07 14.58
CA ARG A 123 -11.35 -1.94 13.12
C ARG A 123 -11.76 -0.54 12.68
N GLY A 124 -11.04 -0.01 11.69
CA GLY A 124 -11.42 1.23 11.00
C GLY A 124 -11.62 1.00 9.51
N ALA A 125 -12.74 1.53 9.02
CA ALA A 125 -13.06 1.59 7.60
C ALA A 125 -12.34 2.77 6.93
N PRO A 126 -12.21 2.77 5.59
CA PRO A 126 -11.67 3.91 4.87
C PRO A 126 -12.57 5.13 5.08
N ASP A 127 -11.98 6.31 5.21
CA ASP A 127 -12.75 7.56 5.17
C ASP A 127 -13.26 7.80 3.74
N GLU A 128 -14.51 7.41 3.47
CA GLU A 128 -15.17 7.58 2.16
C GLU A 128 -15.25 9.05 1.72
N ARG A 129 -15.04 10.01 2.63
CA ARG A 129 -15.14 11.44 2.35
C ARG A 129 -13.97 12.01 1.56
N ARG A 130 -12.87 11.26 1.38
CA ARG A 130 -11.67 11.71 0.66
C ARG A 130 -11.59 11.29 -0.82
N GLY A 131 -12.66 10.70 -1.35
CA GLY A 131 -12.78 10.27 -2.74
C GLY A 131 -13.62 11.21 -3.59
N VAL A 132 -13.16 12.44 -3.84
CA VAL A 132 -13.72 13.36 -4.87
C VAL A 132 -12.52 14.08 -5.52
N PRO A 133 -12.50 14.23 -6.87
CA PRO A 133 -11.33 13.97 -7.72
C PRO A 133 -10.19 14.99 -7.65
#